data_AF-A0A7S3M2W2-F1
#
_entry.id   AF-A0A7S3M2W2-F1
#
_cell.length_a   1.000
_cell.length_b   1.000
_cell.length_c   1.000
_cell.angle_alpha   90.00
_cell.angle_beta   90.00
_cell.angle_gamma   90.00
#
_symmetry.space_group_name_H-M   'P 1'
#
loop_
_entity.id
_entity.type
_entity.pdbx_description
1 polymer ?
#
loop_
_entity_poly.entity_id
_entity_poly.type
_entity_poly.pdbx_seq_one_letter_code
_entity_poly.pdbx_strand_id
1 'polypeptide(L)'
;MGLILCAGTSFSQVLPRLSESVPDFASRTTMPFKDLKRVVDKLLVWNDDMYTSVEHTLGVQATVEPGIPKAINVSGMSKTTWFQRPANGDIDVLNITCCSDCTIYVTGQARFCFISGCHDCTIIVSAVSGLCTIQNCEKVTVHVAAHCFKMDTCIDSSAYVFCHVAPILSGDSRGIKLAPFNVIYSQLENALKNAGMQLETEFVDVWAHPVCCTLGAPDETLGGRSGCLDDSPQNSTYHFVHPDNFQPVVVPEHDGQAMRREAQVPLVLPQVYDDALKTREEEIQAFQRLFAELTDESKRKKAQQAIQGHFREWLQATGKSRQLADLARQAQQEPR
;
A
#
# COMPACT_ATOMS: atom_id res chain seq x y z
N MET A 1 -12.40 19.13 9.25
CA MET A 1 -10.98 19.17 8.85
C MET A 1 -10.22 18.16 9.67
N GLY A 2 -9.94 16.98 9.12
CA GLY A 2 -9.02 16.02 9.72
C GLY A 2 -7.59 16.50 9.55
N LEU A 3 -7.20 17.53 10.30
CA LEU A 3 -5.78 17.75 10.56
C LEU A 3 -5.32 16.62 11.48
N ILE A 4 -4.82 15.54 10.89
CA ILE A 4 -3.96 14.63 11.62
C ILE A 4 -2.63 15.35 11.77
N LEU A 5 -2.54 16.17 12.82
CA LEU A 5 -1.27 16.63 13.34
C LEU A 5 -0.61 15.40 13.96
N CYS A 6 0.17 14.67 13.16
CA CYS A 6 1.10 13.66 13.68
C CYS A 6 2.17 14.40 14.47
N ALA A 7 1.86 14.68 15.73
CA ALA A 7 2.70 15.46 16.60
C ALA A 7 2.87 14.69 17.89
N GLY A 8 4.05 14.11 18.04
CA GLY A 8 4.46 13.31 19.17
C GLY A 8 5.94 12.98 19.04
N THR A 9 6.61 12.94 20.18
CA THR A 9 8.00 12.53 20.33
C THR A 9 8.09 11.04 20.01
N SER A 10 8.62 10.70 18.83
CA SER A 10 8.81 9.32 18.36
C SER A 10 7.52 8.52 18.15
N PHE A 11 7.40 7.83 17.00
CA PHE A 11 6.31 6.88 16.69
C PHE A 11 6.26 5.66 17.64
N SER A 12 7.03 5.66 18.72
CA SER A 12 7.05 4.65 19.78
C SER A 12 5.96 4.84 20.84
N GLN A 13 5.19 5.95 20.79
CA GLN A 13 4.02 6.17 21.63
C GLN A 13 2.75 6.22 20.78
N VAL A 14 1.68 5.57 21.25
CA VAL A 14 0.33 5.63 20.64
C VAL A 14 -0.09 7.10 20.58
N LEU A 15 -0.19 7.66 19.38
CA LEU A 15 -0.58 9.06 19.19
C LEU A 15 -2.07 9.21 19.56
N PRO A 16 -2.40 10.04 20.58
CA PRO A 16 -3.79 10.31 20.91
C PRO A 16 -4.45 11.06 19.75
N ARG A 17 -5.73 10.75 19.49
CA ARG A 17 -6.51 11.50 18.49
C ARG A 17 -6.60 12.97 18.92
N LEU A 18 -6.72 13.90 17.97
CA LEU A 18 -6.87 15.33 18.29
C LEU A 18 -8.05 15.59 19.26
N SER A 19 -9.13 14.80 19.13
CA SER A 19 -10.29 14.79 20.02
C SER A 19 -9.97 14.34 21.44
N GLU A 20 -8.97 13.50 21.63
CA GLU A 20 -8.48 13.02 22.92
C GLU A 20 -7.51 14.04 23.54
N SER A 21 -6.63 14.64 22.72
CA SER A 21 -5.70 15.68 23.15
C SER A 21 -6.40 16.99 23.52
N VAL A 22 -7.56 17.27 22.91
CA VAL A 22 -8.35 18.47 23.20
C VAL A 22 -9.86 18.16 23.22
N PRO A 23 -10.39 17.69 24.37
CA PRO A 23 -11.79 17.25 24.52
C PRO A 23 -12.82 18.32 24.15
N ASP A 24 -12.49 19.60 24.37
CA ASP A 24 -13.35 20.76 24.07
C ASP A 24 -13.75 20.84 22.58
N PHE A 25 -12.99 20.17 21.70
CA PHE A 25 -13.23 20.18 20.26
C PHE A 25 -13.89 18.90 19.74
N ALA A 26 -13.94 17.82 20.52
CA ALA A 26 -14.55 16.55 20.12
C ALA A 26 -16.05 16.67 19.80
N SER A 27 -16.73 17.67 20.38
CA SER A 27 -18.16 17.93 20.19
C SER A 27 -18.49 18.98 19.12
N ARG A 28 -17.48 19.62 18.50
CA ARG A 28 -17.68 20.72 17.54
C ARG A 28 -17.54 20.23 16.10
N THR A 29 -18.54 20.51 15.27
CA THR A 29 -18.52 20.19 13.83
C THR A 29 -17.63 21.14 13.01
N THR A 30 -17.34 22.34 13.53
CA THR A 30 -16.50 23.35 12.87
C THR A 30 -15.48 23.95 13.84
N MET A 31 -14.26 24.20 13.36
CA MET A 31 -13.20 24.83 14.13
C MET A 31 -12.80 26.18 13.49
N PRO A 32 -12.91 27.31 14.21
CA PRO A 32 -12.38 28.59 13.72
C PRO A 32 -10.88 28.49 13.46
N PHE A 33 -10.39 29.11 12.39
CA PHE A 33 -8.96 29.09 12.02
C PHE A 33 -8.03 29.51 13.17
N LYS A 34 -8.47 30.45 14.02
CA LYS A 34 -7.72 30.90 15.20
C LYS A 34 -7.54 29.79 16.25
N ASP A 35 -8.55 28.96 16.45
CA ASP A 35 -8.49 27.83 17.36
C ASP A 35 -7.67 26.70 16.75
N LEU A 36 -7.82 26.43 15.46
CA LEU A 36 -6.95 25.49 14.74
C LEU A 36 -5.48 25.88 14.85
N LYS A 37 -5.15 27.14 14.54
CA LYS A 37 -3.80 27.67 14.66
C LYS A 37 -3.27 27.50 16.08
N ARG A 38 -4.06 27.82 17.10
CA ARG A 38 -3.67 27.63 18.51
C ARG A 38 -3.40 26.14 18.83
N VAL A 39 -4.19 25.24 18.29
CA VAL A 39 -4.05 23.79 18.51
C VAL A 39 -2.81 23.27 17.79
N VAL A 40 -2.59 23.66 16.54
CA VAL A 40 -1.36 23.39 15.79
C VAL A 40 -0.16 23.91 16.57
N ASP A 41 -0.12 25.19 16.92
CA ASP A 41 1.01 25.80 17.63
C ASP A 41 1.29 25.14 19.00
N LYS A 42 0.28 24.58 19.67
CA LYS A 42 0.42 23.91 20.96
C LYS A 42 0.80 22.44 20.87
N LEU A 43 0.24 21.73 19.89
CA LEU A 43 0.37 20.28 19.79
C LEU A 43 1.41 19.86 18.77
N LEU A 44 1.73 20.69 17.77
CA LEU A 44 2.74 20.42 16.76
C LEU A 44 4.13 20.41 17.39
N VAL A 45 4.53 19.24 17.86
CA VAL A 45 5.91 18.89 18.17
C VAL A 45 6.57 18.45 16.86
N TRP A 46 7.61 19.19 16.45
CA TRP A 46 8.49 18.73 15.39
C TRP A 46 9.17 17.45 15.87
N ASN A 47 9.03 16.37 15.10
CA ASN A 47 9.62 15.10 15.48
C ASN A 47 11.09 15.10 15.02
N ASP A 48 11.98 15.62 15.87
CA ASP A 48 13.42 15.72 15.62
C ASP A 48 14.07 14.34 15.37
N ASP A 49 13.55 13.28 15.99
CA ASP A 49 13.99 11.90 15.74
C ASP A 49 13.58 11.43 14.33
N MET A 50 12.48 11.98 13.78
CA MET A 50 11.93 11.67 12.46
C MET A 50 12.48 12.54 11.33
N TYR A 51 12.73 13.82 11.61
CA TYR A 51 13.19 14.85 10.67
C TYR A 51 14.30 15.67 11.33
N THR A 52 15.52 15.14 11.34
CA THR A 52 16.68 15.86 11.87
C THR A 52 16.95 17.10 11.02
N SER A 53 16.81 18.29 11.61
CA SER A 53 17.18 19.54 10.96
C SER A 53 18.70 19.60 10.76
N VAL A 54 19.13 19.85 9.51
CA VAL A 54 20.55 19.86 9.08
C VAL A 54 21.36 21.01 9.72
N GLU A 55 20.71 21.96 10.40
CA GLU A 55 21.33 23.23 10.79
C GLU A 55 22.03 23.26 12.17
N HIS A 56 21.95 22.20 12.98
CA HIS A 56 22.46 22.24 14.37
C HIS A 56 23.67 21.34 14.67
N THR A 57 24.54 21.06 13.70
CA THR A 57 25.85 20.43 13.96
C THR A 57 26.98 21.47 14.04
N LEU A 58 26.80 22.50 14.86
CA LEU A 58 27.91 23.34 15.34
C LEU A 58 27.77 23.53 16.85
N GLY A 59 28.16 22.51 17.61
CA GLY A 59 28.53 22.71 19.02
C GLY A 59 27.84 21.84 20.07
N VAL A 60 27.77 20.52 19.90
CA VAL A 60 27.81 19.58 21.04
C VAL A 60 28.54 18.31 20.59
N GLN A 61 29.65 17.97 21.25
CA GLN A 61 30.34 16.71 21.06
C GLN A 61 29.51 15.58 21.70
N ALA A 62 28.59 15.01 20.93
CA ALA A 62 28.14 13.64 21.12
C ALA A 62 28.74 12.80 20.00
N THR A 63 29.57 11.82 20.36
CA THR A 63 30.17 10.85 19.44
C THR A 63 29.10 9.91 18.90
N VAL A 64 28.34 10.37 17.92
CA VAL A 64 27.61 9.53 16.97
C VAL A 64 27.89 10.16 15.62
N GLU A 65 28.65 9.50 14.77
CA GLU A 65 28.82 9.97 13.39
C GLU A 65 27.42 10.12 12.77
N PRO A 66 27.02 11.31 12.29
CA PRO A 66 25.77 11.45 11.57
C PRO A 66 25.94 10.75 10.22
N GLY A 67 25.64 9.45 10.20
CA GLY A 67 25.60 8.68 8.97
C GLY A 67 24.61 9.32 8.02
N ILE A 68 25.05 9.59 6.79
CA ILE A 68 24.18 10.08 5.72
C ILE A 68 22.95 9.16 5.65
N PRO A 69 21.71 9.70 5.71
CA PRO A 69 20.52 8.87 5.66
C PRO A 69 20.55 8.01 4.40
N LYS A 70 20.36 6.70 4.57
CA LYS A 70 20.48 5.73 3.48
C LYS A 70 19.26 5.85 2.57
N ALA A 71 19.39 6.70 1.56
CA ALA A 71 18.34 6.96 0.58
C ALA A 71 18.51 6.07 -0.66
N ILE A 72 17.40 5.49 -1.14
CA ILE A 72 17.33 4.79 -2.41
C ILE A 72 16.42 5.57 -3.34
N ASN A 73 16.96 5.95 -4.50
CA ASN A 73 16.25 6.71 -5.53
C ASN A 73 16.08 5.84 -6.77
N VAL A 74 14.82 5.51 -7.07
CA VAL A 74 14.41 4.79 -8.26
C VAL A 74 13.72 5.80 -9.16
N SER A 75 14.37 6.22 -10.25
CA SER A 75 13.86 7.30 -11.08
C SER A 75 13.92 6.98 -12.57
N GLY A 76 12.91 7.44 -13.32
CA GLY A 76 12.91 7.37 -14.79
C GLY A 76 12.87 5.96 -15.36
N MET A 77 12.52 4.95 -14.57
CA MET A 77 12.42 3.58 -15.04
C MET A 77 11.25 3.44 -16.01
N SER A 78 11.44 2.70 -17.10
CA SER A 78 10.39 2.44 -18.07
C SER A 78 10.37 0.99 -18.48
N LYS A 79 9.17 0.38 -18.53
CA LYS A 79 8.95 -0.93 -19.15
C LYS A 79 9.85 -2.03 -18.59
N THR A 80 9.96 -2.11 -17.27
CA THR A 80 10.92 -2.99 -16.59
C THR A 80 10.43 -3.46 -15.24
N THR A 81 10.97 -4.58 -14.78
CA THR A 81 10.78 -5.13 -13.44
C THR A 81 12.03 -4.91 -12.58
N TRP A 82 11.85 -4.29 -11.41
CA TRP A 82 12.96 -3.95 -10.50
C TRP A 82 12.74 -4.50 -9.10
N PHE A 83 13.83 -4.90 -8.44
CA PHE A 83 13.83 -5.49 -7.11
C PHE A 83 14.81 -4.77 -6.17
N GLN A 84 14.32 -4.43 -4.99
CA GLN A 84 15.13 -4.14 -3.81
C GLN A 84 14.92 -5.25 -2.80
N ARG A 85 16.01 -5.95 -2.47
CA ARG A 85 16.00 -7.09 -1.55
C ARG A 85 16.43 -6.69 -0.13
N PRO A 86 16.04 -7.46 0.91
CA PRO A 86 16.41 -7.16 2.30
C PRO A 86 17.92 -7.22 2.54
N ALA A 87 18.65 -8.05 1.80
CA ALA A 87 20.11 -8.18 1.88
C ALA A 87 20.86 -6.86 1.60
N ASN A 88 20.19 -5.91 0.94
CA ASN A 88 20.74 -4.59 0.66
C ASN A 88 20.68 -3.65 1.88
N GLY A 89 20.17 -4.12 3.03
CA GLY A 89 20.06 -3.43 4.32
C GLY A 89 18.88 -2.46 4.41
N ASP A 90 18.65 -1.90 5.60
CA ASP A 90 17.55 -0.98 5.90
C ASP A 90 17.60 0.30 5.05
N ILE A 91 16.43 0.85 4.71
CA ILE A 91 16.27 2.04 3.88
C ILE A 91 15.69 3.15 4.75
N ASP A 92 16.35 4.30 4.83
CA ASP A 92 15.77 5.43 5.55
C ASP A 92 14.73 6.14 4.66
N VAL A 93 15.12 6.49 3.44
CA VAL A 93 14.24 7.18 2.48
C VAL A 93 14.20 6.43 1.15
N LEU A 94 13.01 6.02 0.73
CA LEU A 94 12.75 5.42 -0.57
C LEU A 94 12.00 6.41 -1.46
N ASN A 95 12.63 6.84 -2.55
CA ASN A 95 12.01 7.70 -3.55
C ASN A 95 11.81 6.91 -4.86
N ILE A 96 10.57 6.81 -5.32
CA ILE A 96 10.21 6.22 -6.62
C ILE A 96 9.57 7.32 -7.45
N THR A 97 10.26 7.81 -8.49
CA THR A 97 9.83 9.02 -9.20
C THR A 97 9.85 8.85 -10.71
N CYS A 98 8.80 9.33 -11.39
CA CYS A 98 8.75 9.38 -12.86
C CYS A 98 8.95 7.99 -13.52
N CYS A 99 8.41 6.93 -12.92
CA CYS A 99 8.45 5.57 -13.47
C CYS A 99 7.20 5.29 -14.32
N SER A 100 7.36 4.50 -15.38
CA SER A 100 6.32 4.22 -16.37
C SER A 100 6.27 2.75 -16.74
N ASP A 101 5.09 2.11 -16.82
CA ASP A 101 4.97 0.70 -17.25
C ASP A 101 5.90 -0.26 -16.46
N CYS A 102 6.09 0.00 -15.16
CA CYS A 102 7.05 -0.72 -14.32
C CYS A 102 6.38 -1.63 -13.30
N THR A 103 7.06 -2.71 -12.93
CA THR A 103 6.78 -3.44 -11.69
C THR A 103 7.95 -3.30 -10.74
N ILE A 104 7.71 -2.75 -9.55
CA ILE A 104 8.76 -2.43 -8.58
C ILE A 104 8.47 -3.19 -7.29
N TYR A 105 9.41 -4.03 -6.87
CA TYR A 105 9.35 -4.81 -5.64
C TYR A 105 10.37 -4.29 -4.64
N VAL A 106 9.90 -3.77 -3.50
CA VAL A 106 10.72 -3.42 -2.35
C VAL A 106 10.37 -4.36 -1.21
N THR A 107 11.21 -5.37 -1.03
CA THR A 107 10.95 -6.50 -0.12
C THR A 107 11.59 -6.35 1.25
N GLY A 108 12.39 -5.31 1.46
CA GLY A 108 12.92 -4.90 2.77
C GLY A 108 12.04 -3.83 3.43
N GLN A 109 12.50 -3.32 4.58
CA GLN A 109 11.86 -2.18 5.23
C GLN A 109 12.36 -0.83 4.68
N ALA A 110 11.47 0.16 4.67
CA ALA A 110 11.83 1.56 4.53
C ALA A 110 11.24 2.37 5.70
N ARG A 111 11.90 3.46 6.10
CA ARG A 111 11.31 4.37 7.10
C ARG A 111 10.33 5.35 6.46
N PHE A 112 10.72 5.96 5.35
CA PHE A 112 9.85 6.81 4.54
C PHE A 112 9.82 6.35 3.11
N CYS A 113 8.64 6.42 2.49
CA CYS A 113 8.44 6.09 1.09
C CYS A 113 7.69 7.21 0.38
N PHE A 114 8.28 7.74 -0.69
CA PHE A 114 7.69 8.77 -1.52
C PHE A 114 7.63 8.27 -2.98
N ILE A 115 6.41 8.13 -3.49
CA ILE A 115 6.14 7.65 -4.85
C ILE A 115 5.48 8.79 -5.60
N SER A 116 6.13 9.32 -6.64
CA SER A 116 5.66 10.52 -7.33
C SER A 116 5.75 10.45 -8.85
N GLY A 117 4.74 10.96 -9.56
CA GLY A 117 4.79 11.11 -11.01
C GLY A 117 4.88 9.78 -11.77
N CYS A 118 4.46 8.67 -11.14
CA CYS A 118 4.51 7.36 -11.77
C CYS A 118 3.19 7.07 -12.51
N HIS A 119 3.28 6.35 -13.63
CA HIS A 119 2.11 5.96 -14.40
C HIS A 119 2.16 4.50 -14.87
N ASP A 120 1.01 3.83 -14.90
CA ASP A 120 0.88 2.43 -15.31
C ASP A 120 1.85 1.48 -14.57
N CYS A 121 2.09 1.75 -13.28
CA CYS A 121 3.05 1.00 -12.46
C CYS A 121 2.35 0.10 -11.43
N THR A 122 2.94 -1.05 -11.15
CA THR A 122 2.61 -1.88 -9.98
C THR A 122 3.77 -1.81 -8.99
N ILE A 123 3.52 -1.31 -7.78
CA ILE A 123 4.56 -1.03 -6.79
C ILE A 123 4.23 -1.78 -5.50
N ILE A 124 5.11 -2.67 -5.09
CA ILE A 124 5.00 -3.48 -3.89
C ILE A 124 6.05 -2.99 -2.91
N VAL A 125 5.64 -2.48 -1.76
CA VAL A 125 6.54 -2.05 -0.67
C VAL A 125 6.14 -2.80 0.59
N SER A 126 7.00 -3.70 1.05
CA SER A 126 6.61 -4.64 2.10
C SER A 126 6.28 -4.00 3.44
N ALA A 127 7.13 -3.08 3.91
CA ALA A 127 6.96 -2.44 5.22
C ALA A 127 7.53 -1.02 5.20
N VAL A 128 6.71 -0.06 5.66
CA VAL A 128 7.09 1.35 5.82
C VAL A 128 6.83 1.78 7.27
N SER A 129 7.88 1.91 8.08
CA SER A 129 7.73 2.17 9.53
C SER A 129 7.14 3.54 9.85
N GLY A 130 7.29 4.51 8.95
CA GLY A 130 6.71 5.85 9.06
C GLY A 130 5.60 6.11 8.05
N LEU A 131 5.88 7.00 7.09
CA LEU A 131 4.91 7.51 6.13
C LEU A 131 5.19 6.99 4.72
N CYS A 132 4.17 6.43 4.08
CA CYS A 132 4.13 6.19 2.65
C CYS A 132 3.24 7.25 1.98
N THR A 133 3.81 8.03 1.05
CA THR A 133 3.10 9.06 0.29
C THR A 133 3.12 8.73 -1.20
N ILE A 134 1.94 8.70 -1.80
CA ILE A 134 1.75 8.57 -3.24
C ILE A 134 1.23 9.89 -3.78
N GLN A 135 1.89 10.46 -4.77
CA GLN A 135 1.62 11.80 -5.23
C GLN A 135 1.66 11.90 -6.76
N ASN A 136 0.70 12.61 -7.37
CA ASN A 136 0.74 12.91 -8.82
C ASN A 136 0.89 11.65 -9.70
N CYS A 137 0.21 10.55 -9.34
CA CYS A 137 0.30 9.25 -10.04
C CYS A 137 -0.99 8.92 -10.80
N GLU A 138 -0.88 8.20 -11.92
CA GLU A 138 -2.03 7.75 -12.72
C GLU A 138 -1.96 6.24 -12.98
N LYS A 139 -3.08 5.51 -12.81
CA LYS A 139 -3.15 4.06 -13.07
C LYS A 139 -2.06 3.26 -12.32
N VAL A 140 -1.70 3.72 -11.11
CA VAL A 140 -0.73 3.02 -10.27
C VAL A 140 -1.45 2.08 -9.31
N THR A 141 -0.93 0.86 -9.16
CA THR A 141 -1.36 -0.08 -8.12
C THR A 141 -0.26 -0.17 -7.07
N VAL A 142 -0.55 0.22 -5.83
CA VAL A 142 0.38 0.19 -4.71
C VAL A 142 -0.06 -0.84 -3.68
N HIS A 143 0.87 -1.68 -3.23
CA HIS A 143 0.66 -2.61 -2.12
C HIS A 143 1.64 -2.27 -1.00
N VAL A 144 1.14 -1.85 0.16
CA VAL A 144 2.01 -1.37 1.24
C VAL A 144 1.43 -1.60 2.64
N ALA A 145 2.27 -2.12 3.54
CA ALA A 145 2.02 -2.00 4.98
C ALA A 145 2.82 -0.80 5.48
N ALA A 146 2.14 0.22 5.98
CA ALA A 146 2.76 1.46 6.46
C ALA A 146 2.17 1.89 7.80
N HIS A 147 2.90 2.59 8.66
CA HIS A 147 2.26 3.17 9.85
C HIS A 147 1.22 4.24 9.44
N CYS A 148 1.62 5.15 8.55
CA CYS A 148 0.73 6.16 7.94
C CYS A 148 0.76 6.06 6.41
N PHE A 149 -0.39 6.27 5.78
CA PHE A 149 -0.52 6.27 4.31
C PHE A 149 -1.23 7.54 3.82
N LYS A 150 -0.70 8.14 2.75
CA LYS A 150 -1.27 9.32 2.09
C LYS A 150 -1.28 9.14 0.58
N MET A 151 -2.39 9.52 -0.05
CA MET A 151 -2.52 9.59 -1.50
C MET A 151 -3.01 10.98 -1.91
N ASP A 152 -2.25 11.67 -2.76
CA ASP A 152 -2.50 13.04 -3.18
C ASP A 152 -2.50 13.17 -4.70
N THR A 153 -3.51 13.83 -5.25
CA THR A 153 -3.62 14.12 -6.70
C THR A 153 -3.36 12.88 -7.57
N CYS A 154 -4.02 11.76 -7.23
CA CYS A 154 -3.88 10.49 -7.94
C CYS A 154 -5.16 10.13 -8.72
N ILE A 155 -4.99 9.51 -9.90
CA ILE A 155 -6.10 9.20 -10.82
C ILE A 155 -6.12 7.71 -11.13
N ASP A 156 -7.31 7.10 -11.08
CA ASP A 156 -7.58 5.70 -11.47
C ASP A 156 -6.60 4.69 -10.86
N SER A 157 -6.17 4.96 -9.62
CA SER A 157 -5.12 4.22 -8.94
C SER A 157 -5.69 3.37 -7.81
N SER A 158 -5.02 2.27 -7.47
CA SER A 158 -5.45 1.33 -6.44
C SER A 158 -4.41 1.23 -5.32
N ALA A 159 -4.86 1.21 -4.07
CA ALA A 159 -4.00 1.04 -2.90
C ALA A 159 -4.50 -0.13 -2.04
N TYR A 160 -3.63 -1.11 -1.83
CA TYR A 160 -3.83 -2.27 -0.96
C TYR A 160 -3.01 -2.05 0.30
N VAL A 161 -3.66 -1.65 1.40
CA VAL A 161 -2.98 -0.99 2.51
C VAL A 161 -3.28 -1.68 3.84
N PHE A 162 -2.25 -1.79 4.66
CA PHE A 162 -2.36 -1.97 6.11
C PHE A 162 -1.80 -0.71 6.75
N CYS A 163 -2.53 -0.11 7.68
CA CYS A 163 -2.11 1.10 8.36
C CYS A 163 -2.67 1.24 9.78
N HIS A 164 -1.88 1.84 10.66
CA HIS A 164 -2.29 2.12 12.03
C HIS A 164 -3.16 3.38 12.13
N VAL A 165 -2.98 4.29 11.16
CA VAL A 165 -3.72 5.55 11.07
C VAL A 165 -4.52 5.56 9.78
N ALA A 166 -5.78 6.02 9.87
CA ALA A 166 -6.69 6.20 8.74
C ALA A 166 -5.98 6.88 7.53
N PRO A 167 -6.05 6.29 6.32
CA PRO A 167 -5.45 6.86 5.12
C PRO A 167 -5.92 8.29 4.85
N ILE A 168 -5.04 9.14 4.34
CA ILE A 168 -5.42 10.49 3.90
C ILE A 168 -5.51 10.51 2.37
N LEU A 169 -6.66 10.89 1.84
CA LEU A 169 -6.86 11.16 0.42
C LEU A 169 -7.01 12.67 0.22
N SER A 170 -6.15 13.29 -0.58
CA SER A 170 -6.14 14.74 -0.79
C SER A 170 -5.93 15.14 -2.25
N GLY A 171 -6.06 16.44 -2.52
CA GLY A 171 -5.87 17.01 -3.85
C GLY A 171 -6.99 16.66 -4.82
N ASP A 172 -6.68 16.62 -6.11
CA ASP A 172 -7.62 16.21 -7.17
C ASP A 172 -7.54 14.69 -7.40
N SER A 173 -7.79 13.93 -6.33
CA SER A 173 -7.79 12.47 -6.39
C SER A 173 -9.15 11.93 -6.82
N ARG A 174 -9.17 11.04 -7.82
CA ARG A 174 -10.40 10.46 -8.39
C ARG A 174 -10.20 9.03 -8.87
N GLY A 175 -11.27 8.23 -8.80
CA GLY A 175 -11.21 6.83 -9.23
C GLY A 175 -10.30 5.97 -8.35
N ILE A 176 -10.06 6.35 -7.10
CA ILE A 176 -9.17 5.62 -6.19
C ILE A 176 -9.84 4.33 -5.74
N LYS A 177 -9.13 3.20 -5.77
CA LYS A 177 -9.60 1.93 -5.20
C LYS A 177 -8.83 1.61 -3.92
N LEU A 178 -9.53 1.29 -2.85
CA LEU A 178 -8.92 0.86 -1.60
C LEU A 178 -9.23 -0.62 -1.31
N ALA A 179 -8.27 -1.31 -0.70
CA ALA A 179 -8.37 -2.73 -0.34
C ALA A 179 -7.43 -3.03 0.85
N PRO A 180 -7.65 -4.13 1.58
CA PRO A 180 -6.72 -4.54 2.62
C PRO A 180 -5.37 -4.96 2.02
N PHE A 181 -4.30 -4.86 2.81
CA PHE A 181 -2.97 -5.35 2.41
C PHE A 181 -3.01 -6.84 2.05
N ASN A 182 -2.32 -7.21 0.98
CA ASN A 182 -2.48 -8.51 0.34
C ASN A 182 -1.17 -9.12 -0.18
N VAL A 183 -0.01 -8.65 0.29
CA VAL A 183 1.29 -9.15 -0.19
C VAL A 183 1.72 -10.36 0.64
N ILE A 184 2.23 -11.39 -0.03
CA ILE A 184 2.71 -12.63 0.59
C ILE A 184 4.08 -12.99 0.02
N TYR A 185 5.05 -13.26 0.90
CA TYR A 185 6.36 -13.82 0.57
C TYR A 185 7.07 -14.31 1.85
N SER A 186 8.16 -15.07 1.71
CA SER A 186 8.79 -15.77 2.84
C SER A 186 9.34 -14.82 3.91
N GLN A 187 9.89 -13.67 3.51
CA GLN A 187 10.58 -12.73 4.40
C GLN A 187 9.68 -11.57 4.88
N LEU A 188 8.36 -11.65 4.68
CA LEU A 188 7.42 -10.60 5.07
C LEU A 188 7.46 -10.33 6.59
N GLU A 189 7.49 -11.39 7.41
CA GLU A 189 7.52 -11.26 8.87
C GLU A 189 8.75 -10.47 9.33
N ASN A 190 9.90 -10.77 8.74
CA ASN A 190 11.16 -10.10 9.05
C ASN A 190 11.14 -8.63 8.61
N ALA A 191 10.57 -8.34 7.43
CA ALA A 191 10.44 -6.96 6.97
C ALA A 191 9.52 -6.12 7.89
N LEU A 192 8.40 -6.69 8.32
CA LEU A 192 7.49 -6.04 9.28
C LEU A 192 8.15 -5.84 10.65
N LYS A 193 8.80 -6.88 11.19
CA LYS A 193 9.53 -6.80 12.47
C LYS A 193 10.64 -5.74 12.45
N ASN A 194 11.41 -5.66 11.36
CA ASN A 194 12.45 -4.64 11.22
C ASN A 194 11.87 -3.23 11.18
N ALA A 195 10.65 -3.08 10.63
CA ALA A 195 9.89 -1.84 10.64
C ALA A 195 9.20 -1.54 11.99
N GLY A 196 9.33 -2.41 12.99
CA GLY A 196 8.61 -2.29 14.26
C GLY A 196 7.09 -2.46 14.12
N MET A 197 6.65 -3.18 13.08
CA MET A 197 5.24 -3.38 12.76
C MET A 197 4.86 -4.86 12.84
N GLN A 198 3.58 -5.13 13.10
CA GLN A 198 2.96 -6.44 12.93
C GLN A 198 1.58 -6.26 12.28
N LEU A 199 1.11 -7.26 11.54
CA LEU A 199 -0.26 -7.23 11.03
C LEU A 199 -1.20 -7.60 12.18
N GLU A 200 -1.72 -6.58 12.85
CA GLU A 200 -2.54 -6.70 14.04
C GLU A 200 -4.04 -6.63 13.70
N THR A 201 -4.85 -7.50 14.32
CA THR A 201 -6.30 -7.58 14.04
C THR A 201 -7.07 -6.34 14.47
N GLU A 202 -6.53 -5.54 15.40
CA GLU A 202 -7.13 -4.26 15.81
C GLU A 202 -7.20 -3.24 14.66
N PHE A 203 -6.27 -3.32 13.70
CA PHE A 203 -6.17 -2.36 12.59
C PHE A 203 -6.75 -2.89 11.27
N VAL A 204 -7.47 -4.02 11.30
CA VAL A 204 -7.96 -4.74 10.10
C VAL A 204 -8.81 -3.89 9.16
N ASP A 205 -9.56 -2.92 9.69
CA ASP A 205 -10.49 -2.08 8.92
C ASP A 205 -10.04 -0.61 8.81
N VAL A 206 -8.89 -0.22 9.37
CA VAL A 206 -8.46 1.19 9.40
C VAL A 206 -8.27 1.77 7.99
N TRP A 207 -7.80 0.95 7.05
CA TRP A 207 -7.65 1.33 5.64
C TRP A 207 -8.99 1.68 4.97
N ALA A 208 -10.11 1.14 5.47
CA ALA A 208 -11.46 1.35 4.93
C ALA A 208 -12.11 2.66 5.40
N HIS A 209 -11.43 3.43 6.25
CA HIS A 209 -11.94 4.70 6.78
C HIS A 209 -11.06 5.89 6.40
N PRO A 210 -10.86 6.18 5.10
CA PRO A 210 -9.98 7.27 4.69
C PRO A 210 -10.55 8.65 5.06
N VAL A 211 -9.67 9.55 5.47
CA VAL A 211 -9.97 10.98 5.62
C VAL A 211 -9.83 11.63 4.24
N CYS A 212 -10.97 12.05 3.66
CA CYS A 212 -11.00 12.72 2.37
C CYS A 212 -10.92 14.25 2.53
N CYS A 213 -9.90 14.83 1.93
CA CYS A 213 -9.60 16.26 1.85
C CYS A 213 -9.56 16.71 0.38
N THR A 214 -10.49 16.22 -0.44
CA THR A 214 -10.56 16.51 -1.88
C THR A 214 -11.49 17.68 -2.18
N LEU A 215 -11.21 18.41 -3.26
CA LEU A 215 -11.98 19.60 -3.68
C LEU A 215 -13.41 19.29 -4.15
N GLY A 216 -13.70 18.01 -4.42
CA GLY A 216 -14.98 17.53 -4.93
C GLY A 216 -15.80 16.71 -3.93
N ALA A 217 -15.46 16.71 -2.64
CA ALA A 217 -16.31 16.06 -1.65
C ALA A 217 -17.71 16.72 -1.68
N PRO A 218 -18.80 15.99 -1.99
CA PRO A 218 -20.12 16.50 -1.69
C PRO A 218 -20.13 16.75 -0.19
N ASP A 219 -20.60 17.93 0.18
CA ASP A 219 -20.64 18.42 1.55
C ASP A 219 -21.41 17.44 2.45
N GLU A 220 -20.71 16.51 3.10
CA GLU A 220 -21.30 15.64 4.12
C GLU A 220 -21.67 16.43 5.41
N THR A 221 -21.52 17.76 5.42
CA THR A 221 -21.94 18.61 6.54
C THR A 221 -23.30 19.29 6.37
N LEU A 222 -24.01 19.07 5.26
CA LEU A 222 -25.42 19.44 5.11
C LEU A 222 -26.27 18.20 4.88
N GLY A 223 -26.84 17.72 5.99
CA GLY A 223 -27.58 16.48 6.07
C GLY A 223 -28.74 16.33 5.08
N GLY A 224 -29.18 15.07 4.98
CA GLY A 224 -30.36 14.67 4.25
C GLY A 224 -31.54 15.63 4.43
N ARG A 225 -31.94 16.26 3.32
CA ARG A 225 -33.28 16.76 2.99
C ARG A 225 -33.18 17.64 1.73
N SER A 226 -32.93 17.02 0.59
CA SER A 226 -33.45 17.56 -0.67
C SER A 226 -33.55 16.42 -1.68
N GLY A 227 -34.78 16.08 -2.05
CA GLY A 227 -35.10 15.03 -3.01
C GLY A 227 -34.76 15.47 -4.43
N CYS A 228 -33.49 15.38 -4.80
CA CYS A 228 -33.06 15.36 -6.18
C CYS A 228 -32.29 14.05 -6.42
N LEU A 229 -32.98 13.12 -7.06
CA LEU A 229 -32.45 11.88 -7.62
C LEU A 229 -31.53 12.24 -8.80
N ASP A 230 -30.27 12.55 -8.54
CA ASP A 230 -29.20 12.41 -9.54
C ASP A 230 -28.12 11.50 -8.98
N ASP A 231 -28.49 10.22 -8.89
CA ASP A 231 -27.66 9.08 -8.54
C ASP A 231 -26.70 8.76 -9.70
N SER A 232 -25.70 9.62 -9.91
CA SER A 232 -24.58 9.31 -10.79
C SER A 232 -23.44 8.71 -9.97
N PRO A 233 -23.17 7.39 -10.05
CA PRO A 233 -22.10 6.72 -9.30
C PRO A 233 -20.67 7.10 -9.75
N GLN A 234 -20.51 8.15 -10.57
CA GLN A 234 -19.24 8.51 -11.21
C GLN A 234 -18.41 9.55 -10.45
N ASN A 235 -18.89 10.08 -9.33
CA ASN A 235 -18.21 11.21 -8.66
C ASN A 235 -17.68 10.93 -7.24
N SER A 236 -17.58 9.68 -6.82
CA SER A 236 -16.88 9.35 -5.56
C SER A 236 -15.35 9.41 -5.75
N THR A 237 -14.66 10.09 -4.85
CA THR A 237 -13.18 10.13 -4.82
C THR A 237 -12.58 8.73 -4.78
N TYR A 238 -13.20 7.81 -4.02
CA TYR A 238 -12.73 6.43 -3.87
C TYR A 238 -13.86 5.41 -3.81
N HIS A 239 -13.52 4.15 -4.02
CA HIS A 239 -14.38 2.99 -3.79
C HIS A 239 -13.54 1.80 -3.31
N PHE A 240 -14.19 0.76 -2.79
CA PHE A 240 -13.49 -0.45 -2.37
C PHE A 240 -13.35 -1.44 -3.52
N VAL A 241 -12.24 -2.17 -3.55
CA VAL A 241 -12.09 -3.32 -4.44
C VAL A 241 -13.09 -4.38 -4.01
N HIS A 242 -13.93 -4.84 -4.94
CA HIS A 242 -14.91 -5.91 -4.65
C HIS A 242 -14.19 -7.17 -4.15
N PRO A 243 -14.70 -7.86 -3.11
CA PRO A 243 -14.07 -9.07 -2.56
C PRO A 243 -13.74 -10.14 -3.62
N ASP A 244 -14.63 -10.40 -4.59
CA ASP A 244 -14.36 -11.38 -5.67
C ASP A 244 -13.19 -11.01 -6.60
N ASN A 245 -12.88 -9.70 -6.68
CA ASN A 245 -11.77 -9.18 -7.47
C ASN A 245 -10.47 -9.06 -6.65
N PHE A 246 -10.54 -9.22 -5.34
CA PHE A 246 -9.38 -9.21 -4.46
C PHE A 246 -8.56 -10.49 -4.63
N GLN A 247 -7.25 -10.34 -4.79
CA GLN A 247 -6.33 -11.46 -4.94
C GLN A 247 -5.02 -11.14 -4.21
N PRO A 248 -4.46 -12.07 -3.42
CA PRO A 248 -3.14 -11.91 -2.85
C PRO A 248 -2.06 -11.77 -3.92
N VAL A 249 -1.09 -10.88 -3.69
CA VAL A 249 0.10 -10.72 -4.52
C VAL A 249 1.23 -11.52 -3.90
N VAL A 250 1.67 -12.55 -4.62
CA VAL A 250 2.84 -13.35 -4.23
C VAL A 250 4.09 -12.72 -4.85
N VAL A 251 5.06 -12.33 -4.01
CA VAL A 251 6.34 -11.79 -4.52
C VAL A 251 7.17 -12.94 -5.11
N PRO A 252 7.71 -12.79 -6.33
CA PRO A 252 8.58 -13.81 -6.93
C PRO A 252 9.87 -14.04 -6.12
N GLU A 253 10.16 -15.29 -5.76
CA GLU A 253 11.37 -15.71 -5.03
C GLU A 253 12.07 -16.86 -5.78
N HIS A 254 13.41 -16.95 -5.68
CA HIS A 254 14.20 -17.94 -6.44
C HIS A 254 13.95 -19.39 -6.05
N ASP A 255 13.73 -19.66 -4.77
CA ASP A 255 13.62 -21.04 -4.26
C ASP A 255 12.17 -21.54 -4.18
N GLY A 256 11.19 -20.78 -4.70
CA GLY A 256 9.77 -21.11 -4.51
C GLY A 256 9.35 -21.18 -3.03
N GLN A 257 10.14 -20.58 -2.12
CA GLN A 257 9.85 -20.56 -0.69
C GLN A 257 8.51 -19.86 -0.40
N ALA A 258 8.13 -18.86 -1.20
CA ALA A 258 6.80 -18.26 -1.23
C ALA A 258 5.64 -19.23 -1.51
N MET A 259 5.87 -20.49 -1.89
CA MET A 259 4.81 -21.49 -2.05
C MET A 259 4.66 -22.40 -0.82
N ARG A 260 5.59 -22.34 0.14
CA ARG A 260 5.51 -23.07 1.42
C ARG A 260 4.58 -22.31 2.36
N ARG A 261 3.28 -22.56 2.25
CA ARG A 261 2.20 -21.92 3.03
C ARG A 261 2.40 -21.97 4.56
N GLU A 262 3.13 -22.98 5.06
CA GLU A 262 3.30 -23.24 6.49
C GLU A 262 4.18 -22.24 7.24
N ALA A 263 4.92 -21.37 6.53
CA ALA A 263 5.84 -20.38 7.13
C ALA A 263 5.47 -18.92 6.81
N GLN A 264 4.25 -18.66 6.33
CA GLN A 264 3.84 -17.33 5.89
C GLN A 264 3.05 -16.60 6.96
N VAL A 265 3.31 -15.30 7.10
CA VAL A 265 2.46 -14.42 7.90
C VAL A 265 1.04 -14.46 7.32
N PRO A 266 0.02 -14.83 8.10
CA PRO A 266 -1.35 -14.78 7.61
C PRO A 266 -1.74 -13.33 7.33
N LEU A 267 -2.47 -13.12 6.23
CA LEU A 267 -3.06 -11.81 5.96
C LEU A 267 -4.14 -11.52 7.01
N VAL A 268 -4.12 -10.31 7.56
CA VAL A 268 -5.20 -9.81 8.42
C VAL A 268 -6.22 -9.14 7.51
N LEU A 269 -7.33 -9.84 7.25
CA LEU A 269 -8.35 -9.42 6.32
C LEU A 269 -9.70 -9.25 7.03
N PRO A 270 -10.54 -8.29 6.60
CA PRO A 270 -11.93 -8.27 7.01
C PRO A 270 -12.65 -9.53 6.55
N GLN A 271 -13.64 -9.98 7.32
CA GLN A 271 -14.31 -11.26 7.10
C GLN A 271 -14.86 -11.41 5.66
N VAL A 272 -15.40 -10.35 5.08
CA VAL A 272 -15.94 -10.39 3.70
C VAL A 272 -14.88 -10.69 2.63
N TYR A 273 -13.64 -10.24 2.84
CA TYR A 273 -12.52 -10.55 1.94
C TYR A 273 -11.99 -11.95 2.19
N ASP A 274 -11.91 -12.35 3.46
CA ASP A 274 -11.46 -13.70 3.84
C ASP A 274 -12.41 -14.80 3.33
N ASP A 275 -13.73 -14.61 3.48
CA ASP A 275 -14.75 -15.54 2.99
C ASP A 275 -14.74 -15.65 1.45
N ALA A 276 -14.55 -14.53 0.76
CA ALA A 276 -14.42 -14.52 -0.70
C ALA A 276 -13.14 -15.25 -1.17
N LEU A 277 -12.02 -15.09 -0.46
CA LEU A 277 -10.79 -15.83 -0.76
C LEU A 277 -10.94 -17.33 -0.51
N LYS A 278 -11.58 -17.72 0.59
CA LYS A 278 -11.85 -19.13 0.91
C LYS A 278 -12.73 -19.78 -0.15
N THR A 279 -13.83 -19.12 -0.53
CA THR A 279 -14.73 -19.59 -1.59
C THR A 279 -13.96 -19.79 -2.89
N ARG A 280 -13.14 -18.83 -3.29
CA ARG A 280 -12.32 -18.92 -4.50
C ARG A 280 -11.26 -20.03 -4.41
N GLU A 281 -10.65 -20.23 -3.24
CA GLU A 281 -9.71 -21.32 -3.03
C GLU A 281 -10.41 -22.69 -3.16
N GLU A 282 -11.61 -22.84 -2.60
CA GLU A 282 -12.43 -24.04 -2.75
C GLU A 282 -12.79 -24.31 -4.22
N GLU A 283 -13.17 -23.29 -4.98
CA GLU A 283 -13.43 -23.39 -6.42
C GLU A 283 -12.19 -23.84 -7.20
N ILE A 284 -11.02 -23.26 -6.90
CA ILE A 284 -9.75 -23.64 -7.52
C ILE A 284 -9.40 -25.09 -7.17
N GLN A 285 -9.55 -25.49 -5.91
CA GLN A 285 -9.29 -26.87 -5.49
C GLN A 285 -10.26 -27.86 -6.14
N ALA A 286 -11.54 -27.51 -6.23
CA ALA A 286 -12.54 -28.34 -6.92
C ALA A 286 -12.21 -28.48 -8.41
N PHE A 287 -11.81 -27.40 -9.07
CA PHE A 287 -11.34 -27.42 -10.45
C PHE A 287 -10.09 -28.29 -10.64
N GLN A 288 -9.11 -28.18 -9.75
CA GLN A 288 -7.89 -29.00 -9.77
C GLN A 288 -8.20 -30.49 -9.58
N ARG A 289 -9.12 -30.84 -8.67
CA ARG A 289 -9.57 -32.23 -8.47
C ARG A 289 -10.26 -32.78 -9.71
N LEU A 290 -11.19 -32.01 -10.30
CA LEU A 290 -11.85 -32.38 -11.56
C LEU A 290 -10.84 -32.62 -12.68
N PHE A 291 -9.82 -31.77 -12.78
CA PHE A 291 -8.76 -31.92 -13.77
C PHE A 291 -7.87 -33.15 -13.51
N ALA A 292 -7.60 -33.48 -12.23
CA ALA A 292 -6.81 -34.65 -11.84
C ALA A 292 -7.55 -35.98 -12.06
N GLU A 293 -8.87 -36.00 -11.86
CA GLU A 293 -9.73 -37.18 -12.08
C GLU A 293 -9.98 -37.48 -13.57
N LEU A 294 -9.57 -36.57 -14.46
CA LEU A 294 -9.75 -36.68 -15.89
C LEU A 294 -8.79 -37.73 -16.49
N THR A 295 -9.27 -38.97 -16.61
CA THR A 295 -8.50 -40.13 -17.13
C THR A 295 -8.38 -40.17 -18.65
N ASP A 296 -9.28 -39.49 -19.37
CA ASP A 296 -9.26 -39.41 -20.84
C ASP A 296 -8.18 -38.42 -21.31
N GLU A 297 -7.09 -38.95 -21.85
CA GLU A 297 -5.96 -38.18 -22.40
C GLU A 297 -6.38 -37.16 -23.47
N SER A 298 -7.37 -37.49 -24.31
CA SER A 298 -7.85 -36.57 -25.36
C SER A 298 -8.57 -35.38 -24.75
N LYS A 299 -9.45 -35.61 -23.77
CA LYS A 299 -10.15 -34.54 -23.05
C LYS A 299 -9.19 -33.72 -22.18
N ARG A 300 -8.23 -34.37 -21.52
CA ARG A 300 -7.19 -33.71 -20.72
C ARG A 300 -6.35 -32.77 -21.57
N LYS A 301 -5.93 -33.21 -22.76
CA LYS A 301 -5.20 -32.37 -23.71
C LYS A 301 -6.03 -31.18 -24.18
N LYS A 302 -7.32 -31.37 -24.49
CA LYS A 302 -8.23 -30.26 -24.86
C LYS A 302 -8.38 -29.24 -23.72
N ALA A 303 -8.58 -29.70 -22.50
CA ALA A 303 -8.68 -28.84 -21.33
C ALA A 303 -7.38 -28.05 -21.11
N GLN A 304 -6.22 -28.70 -21.20
CA GLN A 304 -4.92 -28.04 -21.11
C GLN A 304 -4.72 -26.98 -22.19
N GLN A 305 -5.14 -27.26 -23.43
CA GLN A 305 -5.09 -26.29 -24.53
C GLN A 305 -5.99 -25.07 -24.27
N ALA A 306 -7.20 -25.28 -23.73
CA ALA A 306 -8.10 -24.19 -23.37
C ALA A 306 -7.51 -23.31 -22.25
N ILE A 307 -6.94 -23.92 -21.20
CA ILE A 307 -6.26 -23.21 -20.11
C ILE A 307 -5.10 -22.37 -20.66
N GLN A 308 -4.27 -22.96 -21.52
CA GLN A 308 -3.15 -22.24 -22.16
C GLN A 308 -3.63 -21.11 -23.07
N GLY A 309 -4.75 -21.30 -23.77
CA GLY A 309 -5.39 -20.27 -24.59
C GLY A 309 -5.80 -19.06 -23.75
N HIS A 310 -6.61 -19.29 -22.71
CA HIS A 310 -7.03 -18.22 -21.79
C HIS A 310 -5.86 -17.54 -21.08
N PHE A 311 -4.83 -18.30 -20.70
CA PHE A 311 -3.63 -17.71 -20.10
C PHE A 311 -2.90 -16.78 -21.07
N ARG A 312 -2.79 -17.13 -22.36
CA ARG A 312 -2.17 -16.28 -23.39
C ARG A 312 -3.00 -15.02 -23.65
N GLU A 313 -4.32 -15.14 -23.74
CA GLU A 313 -5.23 -14.00 -23.88
C GLU A 313 -5.09 -13.04 -22.69
N TRP A 314 -5.05 -13.59 -21.48
CA TRP A 314 -4.83 -12.82 -20.25
C TRP A 314 -3.47 -12.11 -20.24
N LEU A 315 -2.39 -12.77 -20.67
CA LEU A 315 -1.06 -12.18 -20.78
C LEU A 315 -0.98 -11.02 -21.77
N GLN A 316 -1.78 -11.07 -22.83
CA GLN A 316 -1.90 -10.00 -23.82
C GLN A 316 -2.73 -8.84 -23.27
N ALA A 317 -3.90 -9.13 -22.72
CA ALA A 317 -4.82 -8.11 -22.18
C ALA A 317 -4.23 -7.34 -21.00
N THR A 318 -3.43 -7.99 -20.15
CA THR A 318 -2.84 -7.38 -18.95
C THR A 318 -1.45 -6.80 -19.18
N GLY A 319 -0.82 -7.02 -20.34
CA GLY A 319 0.57 -6.61 -20.60
C GLY A 319 1.64 -7.33 -19.77
N LYS A 320 1.27 -8.34 -18.97
CA LYS A 320 2.16 -9.05 -18.04
C LYS A 320 3.19 -9.97 -18.71
N SER A 321 3.10 -10.17 -20.03
CA SER A 321 4.09 -10.93 -20.81
C SER A 321 5.52 -10.47 -20.56
N ARG A 322 5.73 -9.15 -20.44
CA ARG A 322 7.07 -8.58 -20.18
C ARG A 322 7.57 -8.90 -18.78
N GLN A 323 6.74 -8.71 -17.77
CA GLN A 323 7.08 -9.01 -16.38
C GLN A 323 7.58 -10.44 -16.24
N LEU A 324 6.89 -11.41 -16.86
CA LEU A 324 7.34 -12.81 -16.86
C LEU A 324 8.70 -13.01 -17.54
N ALA A 325 8.95 -12.32 -18.66
CA ALA A 325 10.23 -12.38 -19.35
C ALA A 325 11.37 -11.78 -18.49
N ASP A 326 11.12 -10.65 -17.83
CA ASP A 326 12.09 -10.03 -16.92
C ASP A 326 12.41 -10.93 -15.73
N LEU A 327 11.39 -11.52 -15.10
CA LEU A 327 11.54 -12.46 -13.98
C LEU A 327 12.32 -13.71 -14.40
N ALA A 328 12.01 -14.28 -15.58
CA ALA A 328 12.72 -15.43 -16.11
C ALA A 328 14.21 -15.12 -16.38
N ARG A 329 14.50 -13.92 -16.89
CA ARG A 329 15.88 -13.46 -17.10
C ARG A 329 16.61 -13.27 -15.77
N GLN A 330 15.97 -12.68 -14.77
CA GLN A 330 16.57 -12.48 -13.45
C GLN A 330 16.87 -13.81 -12.76
N ALA A 331 15.97 -14.79 -12.87
CA ALA A 331 16.18 -16.15 -12.36
C ALA A 331 17.38 -16.89 -13.00
N GLN A 332 17.83 -16.47 -14.17
CA GLN A 332 19.02 -17.04 -14.84
C GLN A 332 20.33 -16.31 -14.46
N GLN A 333 20.25 -15.10 -13.91
CA GLN A 333 21.41 -14.22 -13.70
C GLN A 333 21.99 -14.27 -12.29
N GLU A 334 21.24 -14.69 -11.28
CA GLU A 334 21.75 -14.79 -9.90
C GLU A 334 22.41 -16.17 -9.66
N PRO A 335 23.66 -16.21 -9.15
CA PRO A 335 24.32 -17.46 -8.81
C PRO A 335 23.59 -18.14 -7.64
N ARG A 336 23.39 -19.46 -7.77
CA ARG A 336 22.77 -20.34 -6.77
C ARG A 336 23.51 -20.40 -5.45
#